data_AF-A0A510Y6Q3-F1
#
_entry.id   AF-A0A510Y6Q3-F1
#
_cell.length_a   1.000
_cell.length_b   1.000
_cell.length_c   1.000
_cell.angle_alpha   90.00
_cell.angle_beta   90.00
_cell.angle_gamma   90.00
#
_symmetry.space_group_name_H-M   'P 1'
#
loop_
_entity.id
_entity.type
_entity.pdbx_description
1 polymer ?
#
loop_
_entity_poly.entity_id
_entity_poly.type
_entity_poly.pdbx_seq_one_letter_code
_entity_poly.pdbx_strand_id
1 'polypeptide(L)'
;MSEHLRRAEATFLQQYSDWLQMVQESMVQVTGFYREGFEDNGDRLLDSTTRESSLFSSQTVTMAYLFGQEEEWRQDLEAFEQATEEVRSLIKAETMSSEEKMRYVASVYMPVLERWKLRVTALARK
;
A
#
# COMPACT_ATOMS: atom_id res chain seq x y z
N MET A 1 26.92 2.31 12.95
CA MET A 1 26.15 1.44 12.05
C MET A 1 27.12 0.68 11.17
N SER A 2 27.06 -0.66 11.11
CA SER A 2 27.96 -1.43 10.25
C SER A 2 27.61 -1.20 8.77
N GLU A 3 28.59 -1.34 7.87
CA GLU A 3 28.36 -1.20 6.44
C GLU A 3 27.34 -2.22 5.90
N HIS A 4 27.30 -3.42 6.49
CA HIS A 4 26.31 -4.45 6.20
C HIS A 4 24.88 -4.02 6.52
N LEU A 5 24.66 -3.35 7.66
CA LEU A 5 23.34 -2.89 8.05
C LEU A 5 22.80 -1.83 7.08
N ARG A 6 23.63 -0.85 6.68
CA ARG A 6 23.26 0.17 5.69
C ARG A 6 22.88 -0.42 4.33
N ARG A 7 23.60 -1.44 3.86
CA ARG A 7 23.27 -2.12 2.59
C ARG A 7 21.95 -2.89 2.69
N ALA A 8 21.68 -3.53 3.83
CA ALA A 8 20.43 -4.24 4.06
C ALA A 8 19.23 -3.28 4.11
N GLU A 9 19.36 -2.15 4.80
CA GLU A 9 18.33 -1.08 4.84
C GLU A 9 18.04 -0.53 3.44
N ALA A 10 19.08 -0.19 2.67
CA ALA A 10 18.91 0.30 1.30
C ALA A 10 18.22 -0.72 0.39
N THR A 11 18.57 -2.00 0.52
CA THR A 11 17.94 -3.08 -0.25
C THR A 11 16.46 -3.23 0.12
N PHE A 12 16.14 -3.20 1.41
CA PHE A 12 14.77 -3.27 1.89
C PHE A 12 13.93 -2.08 1.39
N LEU A 13 14.45 -0.85 1.52
CA LEU A 13 13.76 0.36 1.08
C LEU A 13 13.51 0.36 -0.43
N GLN A 14 14.46 -0.13 -1.23
CA GLN A 14 14.27 -0.29 -2.67
C GLN A 14 13.15 -1.28 -2.97
N GLN A 15 13.21 -2.48 -2.40
CA GLN A 15 12.17 -3.51 -2.60
C GLN A 15 10.78 -3.02 -2.17
N TYR A 16 10.72 -2.30 -1.05
CA TYR A 16 9.46 -1.77 -0.55
C TYR A 16 8.92 -0.64 -1.42
N SER A 17 9.78 0.25 -1.89
CA SER A 17 9.42 1.30 -2.84
C SER A 17 8.90 0.72 -4.16
N ASP A 18 9.56 -0.32 -4.68
CA ASP A 18 9.15 -1.02 -5.91
C ASP A 18 7.79 -1.70 -5.72
N TRP A 19 7.56 -2.32 -4.56
CA TRP A 19 6.26 -2.90 -4.23
C TRP A 19 5.16 -1.83 -4.15
N LEU A 20 5.40 -0.69 -3.48
CA LEU A 20 4.44 0.41 -3.43
C LEU A 20 4.15 1.03 -4.81
N GLN A 21 5.14 1.03 -5.71
CA GLN A 21 4.95 1.43 -7.10
C GLN A 21 4.02 0.45 -7.84
N MET A 22 4.26 -0.85 -7.72
CA MET A 22 3.40 -1.88 -8.28
C MET A 22 1.97 -1.77 -7.74
N VAL A 23 1.80 -1.55 -6.42
CA VAL A 23 0.48 -1.35 -5.81
C VAL A 23 -0.24 -0.16 -6.45
N GLN A 24 0.43 0.97 -6.64
CA GLN A 24 -0.18 2.15 -7.26
C GLN A 24 -0.66 1.87 -8.69
N GLU A 25 0.18 1.22 -9.50
CA GLU A 25 -0.14 0.87 -10.89
C GLU A 25 -1.31 -0.11 -10.98
N SER A 26 -1.37 -1.07 -10.06
CA SER A 26 -2.48 -2.00 -9.93
C SER A 26 -3.78 -1.29 -9.53
N MET A 27 -3.74 -0.34 -8.59
CA MET A 27 -4.95 0.41 -8.22
C MET A 27 -5.52 1.24 -9.38
N VAL A 28 -4.65 1.83 -10.21
CA VAL A 28 -5.09 2.50 -11.44
C VAL A 28 -5.83 1.52 -12.36
N GLN A 29 -5.29 0.32 -12.56
CA GLN A 29 -5.96 -0.72 -13.36
C GLN A 29 -7.27 -1.20 -12.74
N VAL A 30 -7.32 -1.39 -11.41
CA VAL A 30 -8.55 -1.74 -10.67
C VAL A 30 -9.65 -0.72 -10.93
N THR A 31 -9.34 0.58 -10.82
CA THR A 31 -10.33 1.63 -11.13
C THR A 31 -10.77 1.60 -12.60
N GLY A 32 -9.87 1.24 -13.53
CA GLY A 32 -10.20 1.01 -14.94
C GLY A 32 -11.20 -0.12 -15.13
N PHE A 33 -10.98 -1.27 -14.48
CA PHE A 33 -11.89 -2.41 -14.54
C PHE A 33 -13.29 -2.07 -14.00
N TYR A 34 -13.38 -1.40 -12.84
CA TYR A 34 -14.67 -1.00 -12.28
C TYR A 34 -15.41 -0.01 -13.20
N ARG A 35 -14.69 0.93 -13.81
CA ARG A 35 -15.27 1.88 -14.77
C ARG A 35 -15.83 1.19 -16.02
N GLU A 36 -15.20 0.11 -16.45
CA GLU A 36 -15.60 -0.66 -17.64
C GLU A 36 -16.63 -1.76 -17.33
N GLY A 37 -17.01 -1.93 -16.06
CA GLY A 37 -17.96 -2.96 -15.61
C GLY A 37 -17.36 -4.35 -15.46
N PHE A 38 -16.02 -4.48 -15.48
CA PHE A 38 -15.30 -5.73 -15.26
C PHE A 38 -15.02 -5.97 -13.77
N GLU A 39 -16.08 -6.03 -12.96
CA GLU A 39 -15.98 -6.10 -11.50
C GLU A 39 -15.10 -7.25 -11.00
N ASP A 40 -15.34 -8.47 -11.48
CA ASP A 40 -14.57 -9.67 -11.11
C ASP A 40 -13.07 -9.51 -11.36
N ASN A 41 -12.69 -8.82 -12.43
CA ASN A 41 -11.28 -8.58 -12.76
C ASN A 41 -10.67 -7.53 -11.83
N GLY A 42 -11.44 -6.48 -11.51
CA GLY A 42 -11.07 -5.46 -10.52
C GLY A 42 -10.85 -6.08 -9.14
N ASP A 43 -11.81 -6.87 -8.67
CA ASP A 43 -11.76 -7.56 -7.38
C ASP A 43 -10.56 -8.53 -7.29
N ARG A 44 -10.32 -9.32 -8.35
CA ARG A 44 -9.18 -10.25 -8.39
C ARG A 44 -7.83 -9.52 -8.33
N LEU A 45 -7.67 -8.45 -9.10
CA LEU A 45 -6.44 -7.68 -9.09
C LEU A 45 -6.24 -6.95 -7.76
N LEU A 46 -7.31 -6.42 -7.18
CA LEU A 46 -7.29 -5.77 -5.87
C LEU A 46 -6.87 -6.76 -4.77
N ASP A 47 -7.44 -7.97 -4.75
CA ASP A 47 -7.06 -9.00 -3.78
C ASP A 47 -5.61 -9.45 -3.97
N SER A 48 -5.18 -9.74 -5.20
CA SER A 48 -3.81 -10.19 -5.46
C SER A 48 -2.78 -9.14 -5.04
N THR A 49 -3.05 -7.86 -5.34
CA THR A 49 -2.15 -6.74 -5.02
C THR A 49 -2.03 -6.52 -3.51
N THR A 50 -3.13 -6.61 -2.78
CA THR A 50 -3.17 -6.28 -1.35
C THR A 50 -2.78 -7.44 -0.45
N ARG A 51 -2.84 -8.68 -0.94
CA ARG A 51 -2.47 -9.89 -0.17
C ARG A 51 -0.99 -9.90 0.23
N GLU A 52 -0.12 -9.33 -0.59
CA GLU A 52 1.32 -9.28 -0.34
C GLU A 52 1.72 -8.21 0.69
N SER A 53 0.80 -7.35 1.12
CA SER A 53 1.08 -6.28 2.10
C SER A 53 1.60 -6.79 3.44
N SER A 54 1.25 -8.02 3.82
CA SER A 54 1.72 -8.67 5.05
C SER A 54 3.24 -8.81 5.14
N LEU A 55 3.94 -8.89 4.00
CA LEU A 55 5.41 -8.95 3.92
C LEU A 55 6.08 -7.67 4.45
N PHE A 56 5.35 -6.55 4.45
CA PHE A 56 5.84 -5.23 4.86
C PHE A 56 5.01 -4.63 6.01
N SER A 57 4.44 -5.47 6.85
CA SER A 57 3.65 -4.98 7.99
C SER A 57 4.51 -4.24 9.02
N SER A 58 3.88 -3.30 9.73
CA SER A 58 4.40 -2.55 10.89
C SER A 58 4.88 -3.47 12.02
N GLN A 59 4.38 -4.70 12.07
CA GLN A 59 4.80 -5.74 13.02
C GLN A 59 6.18 -6.33 12.70
N THR A 60 6.71 -6.09 11.51
CA THR A 60 8.08 -6.51 11.17
C THR A 60 9.10 -5.61 11.86
N VAL A 61 10.17 -6.23 12.39
CA VAL A 61 11.25 -5.51 13.09
C VAL A 61 11.85 -4.41 12.22
N THR A 62 12.01 -4.66 10.91
CA THR A 62 12.57 -3.70 9.96
C THR A 62 11.67 -2.46 9.78
N MET A 63 10.35 -2.65 9.66
CA MET A 63 9.41 -1.52 9.53
C MET A 63 9.36 -0.68 10.81
N ALA A 64 9.28 -1.33 11.98
CA ALA A 64 9.29 -0.64 13.27
C ALA A 64 10.60 0.14 13.49
N TYR A 65 11.73 -0.43 13.08
CA TYR A 65 13.03 0.23 13.15
C TYR A 65 13.12 1.45 12.24
N LEU A 66 12.70 1.33 10.98
CA LEU A 66 12.83 2.38 9.97
C LEU A 66 11.79 3.50 10.11
N PHE A 67 10.56 3.17 10.51
CA PHE A 67 9.43 4.09 10.46
C PHE A 67 8.75 4.34 11.82
N GLY A 68 9.08 3.56 12.86
CA GLY A 68 8.44 3.68 14.18
C GLY A 68 8.99 4.80 15.06
N GLN A 69 10.09 5.45 14.66
CA GLN A 69 10.77 6.48 15.47
C GLN A 69 10.12 7.86 15.37
N GLU A 70 9.58 8.22 14.20
CA GLU A 70 8.90 9.49 13.97
C GLU A 70 7.38 9.27 14.04
N GLU A 71 6.71 9.98 14.96
CA GLU A 71 5.27 9.85 15.20
C GLU A 71 4.44 9.97 13.92
N GLU A 72 4.75 10.97 13.10
CA GLU A 72 4.05 11.20 11.83
C GLU A 72 4.20 10.04 10.85
N TRP A 73 5.37 9.40 10.82
CA TRP A 73 5.63 8.29 9.89
C TRP A 73 4.91 7.03 10.35
N ARG A 74 4.84 6.82 11.66
CA ARG A 74 4.06 5.74 12.24
C ARG A 74 2.57 5.89 11.93
N GLN A 75 2.03 7.09 12.08
CA GLN A 75 0.63 7.38 11.74
C GLN A 75 0.34 7.19 10.25
N ASP A 76 1.26 7.60 9.36
CA ASP A 76 1.12 7.40 7.92
C ASP A 76 1.16 5.91 7.55
N LEU A 77 2.00 5.11 8.21
CA LEU A 77 2.04 3.66 8.05
C LEU A 77 0.75 3.00 8.52
N GLU A 78 0.28 3.32 9.73
CA GLU A 78 -0.96 2.80 10.30
C GLU A 78 -2.17 3.12 9.40
N ALA A 79 -2.24 4.35 8.88
CA ALA A 79 -3.28 4.75 7.94
C ALA A 79 -3.23 3.93 6.64
N PHE A 80 -2.03 3.65 6.12
CA PHE A 80 -1.86 2.83 4.92
C PHE A 80 -2.27 1.36 5.14
N GLU A 81 -1.90 0.79 6.29
CA GLU A 81 -2.32 -0.57 6.67
C GLU A 81 -3.84 -0.66 6.85
N GLN A 82 -4.44 0.32 7.52
CA GLN A 82 -5.88 0.39 7.70
C GLN A 82 -6.60 0.49 6.35
N ALA A 83 -6.18 1.40 5.47
CA ALA A 83 -6.78 1.53 4.14
C ALA A 83 -6.63 0.25 3.31
N THR A 84 -5.53 -0.49 3.48
CA THR A 84 -5.30 -1.78 2.83
C THR A 84 -6.25 -2.86 3.33
N GLU A 85 -6.51 -2.93 4.64
CA GLU A 85 -7.48 -3.90 5.18
C GLU A 85 -8.93 -3.53 4.84
N GLU A 86 -9.25 -2.23 4.86
CA GLU A 86 -10.56 -1.73 4.43
C GLU A 86 -10.81 -2.08 2.96
N VAL A 87 -9.87 -1.82 2.05
CA VAL A 87 -10.04 -2.12 0.62
C VAL A 87 -10.24 -3.62 0.36
N ARG A 88 -9.55 -4.48 1.13
CA ARG A 88 -9.74 -5.94 1.08
C ARG A 88 -11.12 -6.37 1.57
N SER A 89 -11.67 -5.64 2.53
CA SER A 89 -13.01 -5.88 3.03
C SER A 89 -14.08 -5.50 2.01
N LEU A 90 -13.83 -4.50 1.15
CA LEU A 90 -14.76 -4.12 0.06
C LEU A 90 -14.97 -5.25 -0.95
N ILE A 91 -13.92 -6.04 -1.23
CA ILE A 91 -14.01 -7.20 -2.13
C ILE A 91 -15.04 -8.23 -1.61
N LYS A 92 -15.13 -8.36 -0.29
CA LYS A 92 -16.04 -9.31 0.38
C LYS A 92 -17.44 -8.74 0.60
N ALA A 93 -17.62 -7.43 0.41
CA ALA A 93 -18.89 -6.77 0.59
C ALA A 93 -19.75 -6.95 -0.66
N GLU A 94 -20.58 -7.99 -0.68
CA GLU A 94 -21.51 -8.31 -1.77
C GLU A 94 -22.50 -7.16 -2.10
N THR A 95 -22.62 -6.18 -1.21
CA THR A 95 -23.56 -5.05 -1.34
C THR A 95 -22.96 -3.81 -1.99
N MET A 96 -21.65 -3.74 -2.20
CA MET A 96 -21.01 -2.57 -2.80
C MET A 96 -20.94 -2.67 -4.31
N SER A 97 -21.42 -1.65 -5.00
CA SER A 97 -21.29 -1.53 -6.44
C SER A 97 -19.84 -1.25 -6.87
N SER A 98 -19.50 -1.63 -8.10
CA SER A 98 -18.25 -1.23 -8.77
C SER A 98 -17.97 0.28 -8.67
N GLU A 99 -18.99 1.14 -8.75
CA GLU A 99 -18.81 2.59 -8.63
C GLU A 99 -18.35 3.00 -7.22
N GLU A 100 -18.95 2.41 -6.19
CA GLU A 100 -18.58 2.69 -4.80
C GLU A 100 -17.17 2.16 -4.48
N LYS A 101 -16.82 0.96 -4.96
CA LYS A 101 -15.48 0.40 -4.85
C LYS A 101 -14.45 1.30 -5.54
N MET A 102 -14.73 1.73 -6.77
CA MET A 102 -13.88 2.68 -7.52
C MET A 102 -13.69 3.99 -6.76
N ARG A 103 -14.78 4.56 -6.24
CA ARG A 103 -14.74 5.82 -5.48
C ARG A 103 -13.89 5.70 -4.23
N TYR A 104 -14.02 4.59 -3.49
CA TYR A 104 -13.17 4.34 -2.32
C TYR A 104 -11.69 4.25 -2.72
N VAL A 105 -11.35 3.46 -3.75
CA VAL A 105 -9.96 3.32 -4.21
C VAL A 105 -9.38 4.69 -4.58
N ALA A 106 -10.12 5.48 -5.37
CA ALA A 106 -9.65 6.77 -5.85
C ALA A 106 -9.60 7.87 -4.76
N SER A 107 -10.57 7.92 -3.87
CA SER A 107 -10.72 9.03 -2.90
C SER A 107 -10.12 8.75 -1.52
N VAL A 108 -9.90 7.48 -1.16
CA VAL A 108 -9.40 7.08 0.16
C VAL A 108 -8.06 6.37 0.03
N TYR A 109 -8.00 5.26 -0.71
CA TYR A 109 -6.81 4.42 -0.76
C TYR A 109 -5.63 5.11 -1.44
N MET A 110 -5.85 5.68 -2.63
CA MET A 110 -4.80 6.32 -3.43
C MET A 110 -4.10 7.49 -2.71
N PRO A 111 -4.83 8.46 -2.10
CA PRO A 111 -4.18 9.53 -1.34
C PRO A 111 -3.32 9.03 -0.16
N VAL A 112 -3.75 7.98 0.52
CA VAL A 112 -3.00 7.38 1.64
C VAL A 112 -1.75 6.69 1.13
N LEU A 113 -1.85 5.91 0.04
CA LEU A 113 -0.72 5.28 -0.62
C LEU A 113 0.31 6.31 -1.08
N GLU A 114 -0.12 7.38 -1.74
CA GLU A 114 0.77 8.44 -2.22
C GLU A 114 1.52 9.13 -1.06
N ARG A 115 0.79 9.47 0.02
CA ARG A 115 1.40 10.05 1.22
C ARG A 115 2.45 9.12 1.81
N TRP A 116 2.14 7.84 1.93
CA TRP A 116 3.08 6.85 2.46
C TRP A 116 4.31 6.67 1.57
N LYS A 117 4.14 6.58 0.25
CA LYS A 117 5.23 6.51 -0.72
C LYS A 117 6.20 7.68 -0.60
N LEU A 118 5.70 8.88 -0.34
CA LEU A 118 6.56 10.06 -0.12
C LEU A 118 7.46 9.89 1.10
N ARG A 119 6.94 9.31 2.20
CA ARG A 119 7.75 9.02 3.40
C ARG A 119 8.85 8.00 3.12
N VAL A 120 8.51 6.89 2.46
CA VAL A 120 9.47 5.84 2.09
C VAL A 120 10.56 6.41 1.16
N THR A 121 10.17 7.21 0.17
CA THR A 121 11.10 7.86 -0.77
C THR A 121 12.01 8.87 -0.07
N ALA A 122 11.48 9.63 0.89
CA ALA A 122 12.28 10.58 1.66
C ALA A 122 13.33 9.86 2.53
N LEU A 123 12.99 8.71 3.11
CA LEU A 123 13.92 7.90 3.89
C LEU A 123 15.01 7.26 3.01
N ALA A 124 14.66 6.76 1.83
CA ALA A 124 15.61 6.14 0.89
C ALA A 124 16.66 7.12 0.32
N ARG A 125 16.44 8.44 0.45
CA ARG A 125 17.36 9.49 0.00
C ARG A 125 18.28 10.02 1.11
N LYS A 126 18.04 9.67 2.37
CA LYS A 126 18.90 10.04 3.50
C LYS A 126 20.17 9.17 3.53
#